data_AF-K1TQ39-F1
#
_entry.id   AF-K1TQ39-F1
#
_cell.length_a   1.000
_cell.length_b   1.000
_cell.length_c   1.000
_cell.angle_alpha   90.00
_cell.angle_beta   90.00
_cell.angle_gamma   90.00
#
_symmetry.space_group_name_H-M   'P 1'
#
loop_
_entity.id
_entity.type
_entity.pdbx_description
1 polymer ?
#
loop_
_entity_poly.entity_id
_entity_poly.type
_entity_poly.pdbx_seq_one_letter_code
_entity_poly.pdbx_strand_id
1 'polypeptide(L)'
;TLPFDIDGAVIKVNDFEKRRILGSTAKFPKWAIAFKYPPEEKETKLLSIEVNVGRTGVLTPTAVFSPVLIAGSTVSRATLHNEDFIKEKGICIGDTIIIRKAGDVIPEVVSVKEHIPDAVPYRMPEICPSCGAKAVREDGEAAIRCNNPDCPAQLLRMLIHFCSRDAMDIEGLGDALLNKLVEQNMIKTAADIYSLDFGKIAEMDKMGKKSAENLKKGH
;
A
#
# COMPACT_ATOMS: atom_id res chain seq x y z
N THR A 1 18.03 -20.45 -25.88
CA THR A 1 17.86 -19.34 -24.93
C THR A 1 17.88 -18.04 -25.71
N LEU A 2 16.97 -17.12 -25.40
CA LEU A 2 16.97 -15.79 -26.02
C LEU A 2 17.99 -14.89 -25.30
N PRO A 3 18.63 -13.93 -25.99
CA PRO A 3 19.60 -13.01 -25.38
C PRO A 3 18.92 -11.83 -24.64
N PHE A 4 17.62 -11.90 -24.37
CA PHE A 4 16.82 -10.85 -23.76
C PHE A 4 15.64 -11.45 -22.98
N ASP A 5 15.12 -10.68 -22.02
CA ASP A 5 13.95 -11.06 -21.24
C ASP A 5 12.65 -10.88 -22.03
N ILE A 6 11.71 -11.80 -21.84
CA ILE A 6 10.35 -11.74 -22.39
C ILE A 6 9.36 -12.11 -21.29
N ASP A 7 8.23 -11.40 -21.20
CA ASP A 7 7.18 -11.62 -20.20
C ASP A 7 6.04 -12.51 -20.72
N GLY A 8 6.15 -13.00 -21.96
CA GLY A 8 5.18 -13.89 -22.59
C GLY A 8 5.24 -13.88 -24.10
N ALA A 9 4.10 -14.20 -24.72
CA ALA A 9 3.90 -14.15 -26.17
C ALA A 9 2.64 -13.36 -26.51
N VAL A 10 2.59 -12.74 -27.69
CA VAL A 10 1.36 -12.10 -28.16
C VAL A 10 0.68 -12.99 -29.19
N ILE A 11 -0.51 -13.48 -28.85
CA ILE A 11 -1.34 -14.29 -29.76
C ILE A 11 -2.16 -13.33 -30.61
N LYS A 12 -2.06 -13.44 -31.94
CA LYS A 12 -2.74 -12.57 -32.90
C LYS A 12 -3.51 -13.40 -33.92
N VAL A 13 -4.72 -12.99 -34.26
CA VAL A 13 -5.43 -13.51 -35.43
C VAL A 13 -4.62 -13.16 -36.67
N ASN A 14 -4.20 -14.15 -37.47
CA ASN A 14 -3.31 -13.90 -38.60
C ASN A 14 -4.00 -13.15 -39.76
N ASP A 15 -5.29 -13.42 -39.99
CA ASP A 15 -6.09 -12.87 -41.08
C ASP A 15 -6.50 -11.40 -40.83
N PHE A 16 -6.15 -10.51 -41.76
CA PHE A 16 -6.39 -9.07 -41.66
C PHE A 16 -7.87 -8.68 -41.80
N GLU A 17 -8.66 -9.38 -42.60
CA GLU A 17 -10.10 -9.07 -42.72
C GLU A 17 -10.81 -9.43 -41.42
N LYS A 18 -10.44 -10.55 -40.80
CA LYS A 18 -10.96 -10.90 -39.47
C LYS A 18 -10.58 -9.88 -38.40
N ARG A 19 -9.40 -9.26 -38.48
CA ARG A 19 -9.02 -8.16 -37.57
C ARG A 19 -9.95 -6.95 -37.71
N ARG A 20 -10.34 -6.59 -38.94
CA ARG A 20 -11.28 -5.48 -39.18
C ARG A 20 -12.65 -5.77 -38.59
N ILE A 21 -13.16 -6.99 -38.78
CA ILE A 21 -14.46 -7.42 -38.23
C ILE A 21 -14.44 -7.42 -36.70
N LEU A 22 -13.36 -7.93 -36.09
CA LEU A 22 -13.20 -7.99 -34.63
C LEU A 22 -13.03 -6.59 -34.00
N GLY A 23 -12.34 -5.68 -34.68
CA GLY A 23 -12.13 -4.31 -34.24
C GLY A 23 -11.34 -4.19 -32.93
N SER A 24 -11.56 -3.11 -32.20
CA SER A 24 -10.89 -2.78 -30.93
C SER A 24 -11.86 -2.26 -29.87
N THR A 25 -11.44 -2.29 -28.61
CA THR A 25 -12.06 -1.54 -27.51
C THR A 25 -11.44 -0.14 -27.42
N ALA A 26 -11.87 0.67 -26.44
CA ALA A 26 -11.30 2.00 -26.19
C ALA A 26 -9.79 1.98 -25.85
N LYS A 27 -9.25 0.83 -25.41
CA LYS A 27 -7.83 0.71 -25.01
C LYS A 27 -7.04 -0.36 -25.75
N PHE A 28 -7.68 -1.46 -26.21
CA PHE A 28 -6.96 -2.63 -26.74
C PHE A 28 -7.68 -3.31 -27.93
N PRO A 29 -6.95 -3.90 -28.91
CA PRO A 29 -7.54 -4.65 -30.02
C PRO A 29 -8.19 -5.97 -29.55
N LYS A 30 -9.31 -6.38 -30.17
CA LYS A 30 -9.98 -7.65 -29.81
C LYS A 30 -9.34 -8.89 -30.46
N TRP A 31 -8.50 -8.68 -31.47
CA TRP A 31 -7.87 -9.74 -32.26
C TRP A 31 -6.46 -10.12 -31.80
N ALA A 32 -5.99 -9.51 -30.71
CA ALA A 32 -4.68 -9.81 -30.12
C ALA A 32 -4.78 -9.85 -28.59
N ILE A 33 -4.05 -10.78 -27.97
CA ILE A 33 -3.94 -10.88 -26.52
C ILE A 33 -2.49 -11.17 -26.12
N ALA A 34 -2.03 -10.53 -25.04
CA ALA A 34 -0.76 -10.86 -24.41
C ALA A 34 -0.95 -12.09 -23.52
N PHE A 35 -0.36 -13.20 -23.92
CA PHE A 35 -0.28 -14.43 -23.14
C PHE A 35 1.00 -14.39 -22.30
N LYS A 36 0.88 -13.88 -21.07
CA LYS A 36 2.02 -13.74 -20.16
C LYS A 36 2.47 -15.08 -19.59
N TYR A 37 3.76 -15.20 -19.30
CA TYR A 37 4.27 -16.34 -18.54
C TYR A 37 3.65 -16.39 -17.14
N PRO A 38 3.58 -17.60 -16.53
CA PRO A 38 3.20 -17.70 -15.14
C PRO A 38 4.08 -16.77 -14.30
N PRO A 39 3.49 -15.95 -13.41
CA PRO A 39 4.27 -15.05 -12.56
C PRO A 39 5.24 -15.87 -11.71
N GLU A 40 6.44 -15.33 -11.49
CA GLU A 40 7.44 -15.96 -10.63
C GLU A 40 6.93 -16.00 -9.19
N GLU A 41 6.75 -17.21 -8.65
CA GLU A 41 6.38 -17.44 -7.25
C GLU A 41 7.63 -17.80 -6.44
N LYS A 42 7.77 -17.20 -5.25
CA LYS A 42 8.82 -17.55 -4.29
C LYS A 42 8.23 -17.82 -2.92
N GLU A 43 8.96 -18.63 -2.17
CA GLU A 43 8.67 -18.93 -0.79
C GLU A 43 9.49 -18.03 0.13
N THR A 44 8.86 -17.56 1.20
CA THR A 44 9.52 -16.79 2.25
C THR A 44 8.83 -16.99 3.59
N LYS A 45 9.51 -16.66 4.69
CA LYS A 45 8.95 -16.76 6.03
C LYS A 45 8.23 -15.48 6.41
N LEU A 46 6.97 -15.60 6.85
CA LEU A 46 6.20 -14.51 7.43
C LEU A 46 6.73 -14.20 8.83
N LEU A 47 7.26 -13.00 9.03
CA LEU A 47 7.87 -12.58 10.30
C LEU A 47 6.86 -11.91 11.22
N SER A 48 6.02 -11.04 10.67
CA SER A 48 5.00 -10.33 11.42
C SER A 48 3.91 -9.80 10.48
N ILE A 49 2.79 -9.37 11.06
CA ILE A 49 1.74 -8.64 10.36
C ILE A 49 1.61 -7.28 11.03
N GLU A 50 1.84 -6.22 10.26
CA GLU A 50 1.65 -4.84 10.69
C GLU A 50 0.29 -4.34 10.23
N VAL A 51 -0.44 -3.63 11.10
CA VAL A 51 -1.76 -3.09 10.77
C VAL A 51 -1.66 -1.59 10.58
N ASN A 52 -1.92 -1.14 9.36
CA ASN A 52 -1.94 0.27 9.01
C ASN A 52 -3.36 0.82 9.10
N VAL A 53 -3.51 2.03 9.63
CA VAL A 53 -4.80 2.74 9.64
C VAL A 53 -4.84 3.68 8.43
N GLY A 54 -5.81 3.46 7.54
CA GLY A 54 -6.03 4.27 6.36
C GLY A 54 -6.72 5.61 6.66
N ARG A 55 -6.84 6.45 5.64
CA ARG A 55 -7.50 7.77 5.73
C ARG A 55 -8.94 7.70 6.27
N THR A 56 -9.69 6.67 5.88
CA THR A 56 -11.09 6.44 6.29
C THR A 56 -11.20 5.55 7.54
N GLY A 57 -10.10 5.38 8.28
CA GLY A 57 -10.05 4.54 9.47
C GLY A 57 -9.92 3.05 9.19
N VAL A 58 -9.93 2.59 7.93
CA VAL A 58 -9.78 1.16 7.60
C VAL A 58 -8.45 0.62 8.10
N LEU A 59 -8.49 -0.47 8.87
CA LEU A 59 -7.33 -1.21 9.32
C LEU A 59 -6.91 -2.21 8.22
N THR A 60 -5.78 -1.93 7.59
CA THR A 60 -5.23 -2.75 6.50
C THR A 60 -4.04 -3.57 7.01
N PRO A 61 -4.15 -4.91 7.07
CA PRO A 61 -3.03 -5.76 7.45
C PRO A 61 -1.99 -5.84 6.32
N THR A 62 -0.72 -5.77 6.69
CA THR A 62 0.44 -5.87 5.80
C THR A 62 1.35 -6.96 6.32
N ALA A 63 1.58 -7.99 5.51
CA ALA A 63 2.55 -9.04 5.77
C ALA A 63 3.96 -8.45 5.70
N VAL A 64 4.77 -8.71 6.72
CA VAL A 64 6.21 -8.43 6.73
C VAL A 64 6.92 -9.78 6.78
N PHE A 65 7.75 -10.04 5.78
CA PHE A 65 8.40 -11.33 5.59
C PHE A 65 9.89 -11.17 5.29
N SER A 66 10.63 -12.28 5.37
CA SER A 66 12.05 -12.28 5.04
C SER A 66 12.27 -11.77 3.61
N PRO A 67 13.18 -10.80 3.38
CA PRO A 67 13.39 -10.23 2.05
C PRO A 67 13.73 -11.31 1.01
N VAL A 68 13.05 -11.26 -0.13
CA VAL A 68 13.25 -12.23 -1.22
C VAL A 68 13.25 -11.52 -2.58
N LEU A 69 14.10 -12.00 -3.49
CA LEU A 69 14.24 -11.48 -4.85
C LEU A 69 13.20 -12.14 -5.77
N ILE A 70 12.32 -11.33 -6.37
CA ILE A 70 11.25 -11.78 -7.28
C ILE A 70 11.19 -10.82 -8.47
N ALA A 71 11.28 -11.34 -9.69
CA ALA A 71 11.23 -10.54 -10.91
C ALA A 71 12.15 -9.29 -10.82
N GLY A 72 13.42 -9.51 -10.45
CA GLY A 72 14.46 -8.48 -10.43
C GLY A 72 14.43 -7.45 -9.30
N SER A 73 13.48 -7.52 -8.34
CA SER A 73 13.52 -6.65 -7.15
C SER A 73 13.30 -7.42 -5.85
N THR A 74 13.97 -6.96 -4.80
CA THR A 74 13.79 -7.50 -3.45
C THR A 74 12.51 -6.95 -2.85
N VAL A 75 11.63 -7.83 -2.38
CA VAL A 75 10.40 -7.49 -1.68
C VAL A 75 10.43 -8.07 -0.28
N SER A 76 9.86 -7.36 0.69
CA SER A 76 9.78 -7.78 2.09
C SER A 76 8.42 -7.49 2.73
N ARG A 77 7.50 -6.90 1.95
CA ARG A 77 6.18 -6.47 2.40
C ARG A 77 5.13 -6.75 1.33
N ALA A 78 3.95 -7.19 1.73
CA ALA A 78 2.78 -7.35 0.85
C ALA A 78 1.49 -7.07 1.61
N THR A 79 0.47 -6.55 0.92
CA THR A 79 -0.86 -6.35 1.52
C THR A 79 -1.55 -7.69 1.75
N LEU A 80 -2.27 -7.81 2.86
CA LEU A 80 -3.16 -8.94 3.16
C LEU A 80 -4.63 -8.58 2.97
N HIS A 81 -4.92 -7.43 2.35
CA HIS A 81 -6.27 -6.93 2.05
C HIS A 81 -7.15 -6.65 3.28
N ASN A 82 -7.62 -7.68 3.98
CA ASN A 82 -8.53 -7.59 5.12
C ASN A 82 -8.46 -8.87 5.97
N GLU A 83 -9.23 -8.93 7.06
CA GLU A 83 -9.26 -10.11 7.94
C GLU A 83 -9.80 -11.37 7.25
N ASP A 84 -10.77 -11.23 6.33
CA ASP A 84 -11.38 -12.38 5.67
C ASP A 84 -10.36 -13.07 4.74
N PHE A 85 -9.51 -12.30 4.07
CA PHE A 85 -8.41 -12.83 3.27
C PHE A 85 -7.40 -13.61 4.13
N ILE A 86 -7.06 -13.11 5.32
CA ILE A 86 -6.19 -13.81 6.28
C ILE A 86 -6.81 -15.14 6.71
N LYS A 87 -8.11 -15.13 7.02
CA LYS A 87 -8.87 -16.31 7.43
C LYS A 87 -8.99 -17.34 6.30
N GLU A 88 -9.33 -16.89 5.10
CA GLU A 88 -9.47 -17.73 3.90
C GLU A 88 -8.15 -18.44 3.56
N LYS A 89 -7.03 -17.71 3.68
CA LYS A 89 -5.69 -18.23 3.40
C LYS A 89 -5.05 -18.95 4.59
N GLY A 90 -5.68 -18.94 5.77
CA GLY A 90 -5.17 -19.58 6.98
C GLY A 90 -3.85 -19.00 7.48
N ILE A 91 -3.58 -17.72 7.26
CA ILE A 91 -2.26 -17.14 7.50
C ILE A 91 -1.96 -17.05 9.00
N CYS A 92 -0.84 -17.65 9.42
CA CYS A 92 -0.31 -17.56 10.77
C CYS A 92 1.09 -16.92 10.77
N ILE A 93 1.42 -16.17 11.83
CA ILE A 93 2.76 -15.60 11.96
C ILE A 93 3.79 -16.73 12.11
N GLY A 94 4.89 -16.65 11.36
CA GLY A 94 5.95 -17.67 11.31
C GLY A 94 5.85 -18.62 10.12
N ASP A 95 4.72 -18.67 9.43
CA ASP A 95 4.47 -19.57 8.31
C ASP A 95 5.41 -19.33 7.12
N THR A 96 5.64 -20.38 6.34
CA THR A 96 6.23 -20.25 5.01
C THR A 96 5.12 -19.91 4.02
N ILE A 97 5.15 -18.68 3.49
CA ILE A 97 4.18 -18.16 2.54
C ILE A 97 4.74 -18.19 1.11
N ILE A 98 3.85 -18.39 0.15
CA ILE A 98 4.14 -18.23 -1.28
C ILE A 98 3.73 -16.82 -1.68
N ILE A 99 4.66 -16.09 -2.27
CA ILE A 99 4.43 -14.73 -2.75
C ILE A 99 4.78 -14.61 -4.22
N ARG A 100 4.14 -13.67 -4.89
CA ARG A 100 4.41 -13.32 -6.29
C ARG A 100 4.19 -11.84 -6.52
N LYS A 101 4.55 -11.34 -7.71
CA LYS A 101 4.20 -9.99 -8.14
C LYS A 101 3.04 -10.00 -9.13
N ALA A 102 1.93 -9.40 -8.74
CA ALA A 102 0.83 -9.08 -9.66
C ALA A 102 1.31 -8.04 -10.68
N GLY A 103 1.19 -8.38 -11.97
CA GLY A 103 1.60 -7.51 -13.07
C GLY A 103 3.07 -7.09 -13.03
N ASP A 104 3.95 -7.93 -12.47
CA ASP A 104 5.40 -7.72 -12.32
C ASP A 104 5.79 -6.55 -11.40
N VAL A 105 4.84 -5.93 -10.69
CA VAL A 105 5.07 -4.74 -9.86
C VAL A 105 4.65 -4.94 -8.40
N ILE A 106 3.42 -5.39 -8.14
CA ILE A 106 2.83 -5.34 -6.80
C ILE A 106 2.97 -6.71 -6.11
N PRO A 107 3.71 -6.83 -4.99
CA PRO A 107 3.83 -8.10 -4.27
C PRO A 107 2.50 -8.48 -3.58
N GLU A 108 2.11 -9.74 -3.75
CA GLU A 108 0.91 -10.33 -3.12
C GLU A 108 1.21 -11.72 -2.54
N VAL A 109 0.49 -12.06 -1.47
CA VAL A 109 0.54 -13.39 -0.85
C VAL A 109 -0.45 -14.31 -1.55
N VAL A 110 0.04 -15.41 -2.11
CA VAL A 110 -0.77 -16.35 -2.90
C VAL A 110 -1.45 -17.38 -2.01
N SER A 111 -0.66 -18.00 -1.13
CA SER A 111 -1.09 -19.07 -0.22
C SER A 111 -0.04 -19.32 0.86
N VAL A 112 -0.43 -20.04 1.91
CA VAL A 112 0.53 -20.64 2.85
C VAL A 112 1.01 -21.98 2.27
N LYS A 113 2.32 -22.21 2.29
CA LYS A 113 2.92 -23.49 1.89
C LYS A 113 3.04 -24.44 3.08
N GLU A 114 3.53 -23.93 4.21
CA GLU A 114 3.81 -24.72 5.40
C GLU A 114 3.53 -23.88 6.64
N HIS A 115 2.80 -24.47 7.58
CA HIS A 115 2.57 -23.88 8.89
C HIS A 115 3.67 -24.25 9.86
N ILE A 116 3.97 -23.35 10.79
CA ILE A 116 4.82 -23.69 11.93
C ILE A 116 4.11 -24.67 12.88
N PRO A 117 4.86 -25.45 13.68
CA PRO A 117 4.28 -26.16 14.82
C PRO A 117 3.53 -25.20 15.74
N ASP A 118 2.34 -25.60 16.21
CA ASP A 118 1.46 -24.79 17.06
C ASP A 118 1.04 -23.43 16.45
N ALA A 119 0.93 -23.38 15.11
CA ALA A 119 0.46 -22.19 14.39
C ALA A 119 -0.88 -21.67 14.94
N VAL A 120 -0.88 -20.40 15.33
CA VAL A 120 -2.08 -19.70 15.80
C VAL A 120 -2.59 -18.79 14.68
N PRO A 121 -3.85 -18.96 14.24
CA PRO A 121 -4.45 -18.08 13.24
C PRO A 121 -4.38 -16.62 13.65
N TYR A 122 -3.90 -15.77 12.76
CA TYR A 122 -3.83 -14.34 13.04
C TYR A 122 -5.24 -13.74 13.14
N ARG A 123 -5.45 -12.89 14.14
CA ARG A 123 -6.68 -12.11 14.31
C ARG A 123 -6.35 -10.63 14.23
N MET A 124 -7.22 -9.88 13.55
CA MET A 124 -7.08 -8.43 13.51
C MET A 124 -7.30 -7.84 14.91
N PRO A 125 -6.64 -6.72 15.25
CA PRO A 125 -6.79 -6.12 16.55
C PRO A 125 -8.19 -5.50 16.71
N GLU A 126 -8.81 -5.73 17.86
CA GLU A 126 -10.09 -5.09 18.25
C GLU A 126 -9.91 -3.63 18.66
N ILE A 127 -8.66 -3.17 18.75
CA ILE A 127 -8.27 -1.83 19.15
C ILE A 127 -7.39 -1.23 18.05
N CYS A 128 -7.63 0.03 17.73
CA CYS A 128 -6.85 0.78 16.77
C CYS A 128 -5.39 0.93 17.26
N PRO A 129 -4.39 0.47 16.48
CA PRO A 129 -2.98 0.55 16.88
C PRO A 129 -2.44 1.99 16.95
N SER A 130 -3.16 2.97 16.38
CA SER A 130 -2.75 4.37 16.36
C SER A 130 -3.30 5.20 17.52
N CYS A 131 -4.57 5.02 17.92
CA CYS A 131 -5.19 5.86 18.95
C CYS A 131 -5.74 5.08 20.15
N GLY A 132 -5.70 3.76 20.15
CA GLY A 132 -6.26 2.94 21.23
C GLY A 132 -7.78 2.89 21.29
N ALA A 133 -8.50 3.52 20.35
CA ALA A 133 -9.96 3.42 20.28
C ALA A 133 -10.41 2.04 19.79
N LYS A 134 -11.64 1.64 20.12
CA LYS A 134 -12.23 0.38 19.64
C LYS A 134 -12.33 0.39 18.11
N ALA A 135 -11.79 -0.66 17.49
CA ALA A 135 -11.96 -0.92 16.07
C ALA A 135 -13.22 -1.77 15.87
N VAL A 136 -14.03 -1.42 14.87
CA VAL A 136 -15.35 -2.03 14.63
C VAL A 136 -15.43 -2.51 13.20
N ARG A 137 -15.97 -3.72 13.01
CA ARG A 137 -16.45 -4.21 11.71
C ARG A 137 -17.95 -3.98 11.69
N GLU A 138 -18.44 -3.21 10.72
CA GLU A 138 -19.88 -3.02 10.53
C GLU A 138 -20.51 -4.26 9.90
N ASP A 139 -21.79 -4.50 10.19
CA ASP A 139 -22.51 -5.66 9.68
C ASP A 139 -22.57 -5.63 8.15
N GLY A 140 -22.11 -6.71 7.53
CA GLY A 140 -22.04 -6.84 6.06
C GLY A 140 -20.76 -6.28 5.42
N GLU A 141 -19.85 -5.70 6.20
CA GLU A 141 -18.59 -5.19 5.68
C GLU A 141 -17.38 -6.08 6.02
N ALA A 142 -16.47 -6.26 5.06
CA ALA A 142 -15.21 -6.98 5.28
C ALA A 142 -14.16 -6.15 6.02
N ALA A 143 -14.27 -4.82 5.98
CA ALA A 143 -13.27 -3.92 6.53
C ALA A 143 -13.52 -3.60 8.02
N ILE A 144 -12.48 -3.72 8.83
CA ILE A 144 -12.47 -3.25 10.22
C ILE A 144 -12.01 -1.79 10.21
N ARG A 145 -12.68 -0.90 10.94
CA ARG A 145 -12.37 0.54 10.97
C ARG A 145 -12.18 1.09 12.38
N CYS A 146 -11.30 2.08 12.48
CA CYS A 146 -11.24 3.00 13.59
C CYS A 146 -12.27 4.11 13.37
N ASN A 147 -13.25 4.22 14.27
CA ASN A 147 -14.30 5.25 14.18
C ASN A 147 -13.98 6.50 15.04
N ASN A 148 -12.76 6.59 15.58
CA ASN A 148 -12.33 7.76 16.33
C ASN A 148 -11.98 8.91 15.36
N PRO A 149 -12.71 10.04 15.36
CA PRO A 149 -12.42 11.18 14.50
C PRO A 149 -11.07 11.83 14.82
N ASP A 150 -10.61 11.72 16.07
CA ASP A 150 -9.33 12.28 16.53
C ASP A 150 -8.15 11.30 16.34
N CYS A 151 -8.32 10.26 15.51
CA CYS A 151 -7.27 9.29 15.28
C CYS A 151 -6.08 9.93 14.53
N PRO A 152 -4.86 9.96 15.11
CA PRO A 152 -3.74 10.69 14.53
C PRO A 152 -3.29 10.07 13.19
N ALA A 153 -3.40 8.74 13.02
CA ALA A 153 -3.14 8.12 11.71
C ALA A 153 -4.14 8.54 10.62
N GLN A 154 -5.42 8.74 10.97
CA GLN A 154 -6.41 9.23 10.00
C GLN A 154 -6.13 10.69 9.63
N LEU A 155 -5.84 11.52 10.64
CA LEU A 155 -5.42 12.91 10.45
C LEU A 155 -4.20 12.99 9.54
N LEU A 156 -3.13 12.26 9.85
CA LEU A 156 -1.91 12.23 9.04
C LEU A 156 -2.18 11.82 7.59
N ARG A 157 -2.91 10.72 7.37
CA ARG A 157 -3.25 10.25 6.01
C ARG A 157 -4.14 11.23 5.25
N MET A 158 -5.04 11.92 5.95
CA MET A 158 -5.86 12.99 5.38
C MET A 158 -4.98 14.17 4.95
N LEU A 159 -4.05 14.61 5.80
CA LEU A 159 -3.13 15.71 5.48
C LEU A 159 -2.20 15.35 4.32
N ILE A 160 -1.65 14.13 4.29
CA ILE A 160 -0.83 13.64 3.17
C ILE A 160 -1.63 13.71 1.87
N HIS A 161 -2.88 13.24 1.88
CA HIS A 161 -3.73 13.33 0.71
C HIS A 161 -4.04 14.79 0.34
N PHE A 162 -4.32 15.65 1.31
CA PHE A 162 -4.62 17.06 1.10
C PHE A 162 -3.46 17.78 0.40
N CYS A 163 -2.22 17.53 0.84
CA CYS A 163 -1.01 18.12 0.24
C CYS A 163 -0.57 17.42 -1.06
N SER A 164 -1.18 16.30 -1.44
CA SER A 164 -0.77 15.56 -2.63
C SER A 164 -1.04 16.33 -3.94
N ARG A 165 -0.31 15.95 -4.99
CA ARG A 165 -0.41 16.56 -6.33
C ARG A 165 -1.81 16.53 -6.93
N ASP A 166 -2.59 15.50 -6.61
CA ASP A 166 -3.95 15.33 -7.12
C ASP A 166 -4.99 16.10 -6.28
N ALA A 167 -4.57 16.82 -5.24
CA ALA A 167 -5.42 17.61 -4.36
C ALA A 167 -4.99 19.08 -4.37
N MET A 168 -4.42 19.61 -3.28
CA MET A 168 -4.00 21.02 -3.19
C MET A 168 -2.57 21.27 -3.69
N ASP A 169 -1.84 20.23 -4.07
CA ASP A 169 -0.48 20.29 -4.65
C ASP A 169 0.48 21.17 -3.82
N ILE A 170 0.51 20.96 -2.50
CA ILE A 170 1.34 21.75 -1.58
C ILE A 170 2.74 21.13 -1.52
N GLU A 171 3.66 21.69 -2.32
CA GLU A 171 5.03 21.21 -2.41
C GLU A 171 5.80 21.38 -1.08
N GLY A 172 6.57 20.37 -0.71
CA GLY A 172 7.45 20.36 0.47
C GLY A 172 6.81 19.86 1.77
N LEU A 173 5.48 19.71 1.84
CA LEU A 173 4.77 19.02 2.93
C LEU A 173 4.67 17.51 2.67
N GLY A 174 5.82 16.82 2.63
CA GLY A 174 5.86 15.37 2.45
C GLY A 174 5.51 14.58 3.72
N ASP A 175 5.26 13.27 3.56
CA ASP A 175 4.87 12.33 4.62
C ASP A 175 5.69 12.45 5.91
N ALA A 176 7.02 12.53 5.80
CA ALA A 176 7.90 12.60 6.96
C ALA A 176 7.76 13.91 7.76
N LEU A 177 7.51 15.04 7.07
CA LEU A 177 7.31 16.32 7.72
C LEU A 177 5.92 16.38 8.37
N LEU A 178 4.89 15.99 7.63
CA LEU A 178 3.53 15.92 8.14
C LEU A 178 3.44 15.01 9.38
N ASN A 179 4.14 13.87 9.37
CA ASN A 179 4.19 12.98 10.52
C ASN A 179 4.75 13.69 11.77
N LYS A 180 5.88 14.38 11.64
CA LYS A 180 6.48 15.15 12.75
C LYS A 180 5.54 16.26 13.25
N LEU A 181 4.90 16.99 12.33
CA LEU A 181 3.99 18.09 12.67
C LEU A 181 2.77 17.58 13.45
N VAL A 182 2.23 16.43 13.06
CA VAL A 182 1.13 15.76 13.78
C VAL A 182 1.61 15.22 15.13
N GLU A 183 2.76 14.54 15.18
CA GLU A 183 3.35 14.01 16.43
C GLU A 183 3.63 15.11 17.47
N GLN A 184 4.05 16.29 17.02
CA GLN A 184 4.30 17.45 17.88
C GLN A 184 3.03 18.29 18.16
N ASN A 185 1.85 17.85 17.72
CA ASN A 185 0.57 18.57 17.84
C ASN A 185 0.59 19.98 17.24
N MET A 186 1.44 20.23 16.24
CA MET A 186 1.52 21.52 15.53
C MET A 186 0.40 21.69 14.50
N ILE A 187 -0.14 20.58 14.00
CA ILE A 187 -1.28 20.55 13.06
C ILE A 187 -2.32 19.57 13.62
N LYS A 188 -3.58 20.00 13.66
CA LYS A 188 -4.75 19.19 14.03
C LYS A 188 -5.78 19.12 12.92
N THR A 189 -5.73 20.06 11.98
CA THR A 189 -6.66 20.17 10.86
C THR A 189 -5.92 20.61 9.59
N ALA A 190 -6.55 20.42 8.43
CA ALA A 190 -5.98 20.93 7.17
C ALA A 190 -5.88 22.47 7.15
N ALA A 191 -6.72 23.19 7.92
CA ALA A 191 -6.67 24.63 8.01
C ALA A 191 -5.38 25.14 8.68
N ASP A 192 -4.85 24.37 9.64
CA ASP A 192 -3.64 24.77 10.38
C ASP A 192 -2.40 24.87 9.48
N ILE A 193 -2.40 24.15 8.34
CA ILE A 193 -1.35 24.22 7.32
C ILE A 193 -1.12 25.66 6.87
N TYR A 194 -2.19 26.41 6.63
CA TYR A 194 -2.13 27.81 6.18
C TYR A 194 -1.64 28.79 7.25
N SER A 195 -1.59 28.36 8.51
CA SER A 195 -1.14 29.15 9.65
C SER A 195 0.19 28.67 10.24
N LEU A 196 0.92 27.81 9.52
CA LEU A 196 2.16 27.23 10.00
C LEU A 196 3.23 28.30 10.29
N ASP A 197 3.83 28.19 11.47
CA ASP A 197 4.97 28.99 11.85
C ASP A 197 6.25 28.38 11.25
N PHE A 198 6.63 28.86 10.08
CA PHE A 198 7.85 28.43 9.37
C PHE A 198 9.14 28.67 10.17
N GLY A 199 9.13 29.59 11.14
CA GLY A 199 10.24 29.81 12.06
C GLY A 199 10.44 28.59 12.96
N LYS A 200 9.37 28.10 13.58
CA LYS A 200 9.40 26.87 14.39
C LYS A 200 9.71 25.63 13.55
N ILE A 201 9.22 25.55 12.32
CA ILE A 201 9.53 24.43 11.41
C ILE A 201 11.03 24.39 11.08
N ALA A 202 11.68 25.56 10.90
CA ALA A 202 13.11 25.63 10.63
C ALA A 202 13.98 25.22 11.84
N GLU A 203 13.43 25.24 13.06
CA GLU A 203 14.11 24.77 14.27
C GLU A 203 13.93 23.26 14.50
N MET A 204 13.03 22.60 13.75
CA MET A 204 12.82 21.16 13.86
C MET A 204 13.98 20.37 13.24
N ASP A 205 14.38 19.34 13.97
CA ASP A 205 15.54 18.48 13.70
C ASP A 205 15.65 18.07 12.21
N LYS A 206 16.76 18.49 11.59
CA LYS A 206 17.16 18.32 10.17
C LYS A 206 16.48 19.22 9.11
N MET A 207 15.64 20.19 9.46
CA MET A 207 15.16 21.18 8.50
C MET A 207 16.12 22.38 8.42
N GLY A 208 17.05 22.36 7.47
CA GLY A 208 17.85 23.56 7.18
C GLY A 208 16.95 24.72 6.74
N LYS A 209 17.31 25.97 7.07
CA LYS A 209 16.57 27.21 6.75
C LYS A 209 16.02 27.26 5.31
N LYS A 210 16.77 26.71 4.36
CA LYS A 210 16.40 26.63 2.92
C LYS A 210 15.19 25.74 2.63
N SER A 211 14.98 24.67 3.42
CA SER A 211 13.81 23.80 3.30
C SER A 211 12.53 24.50 3.75
N ALA A 212 12.61 25.27 4.84
CA ALA A 212 11.48 26.07 5.33
C ALA A 212 11.17 27.24 4.37
N GLU A 213 12.19 27.88 3.80
CA GLU A 213 12.01 28.92 2.78
C GLU A 213 11.39 28.40 1.49
N ASN A 214 11.76 27.20 1.04
CA ASN A 214 11.14 26.57 -0.12
C ASN A 214 9.68 26.21 0.15
N LEU A 215 9.38 25.71 1.36
CA LEU A 215 8.01 25.47 1.81
C LEU A 215 7.18 26.75 1.72
N LYS A 216 7.72 27.88 2.18
CA LYS A 216 7.06 29.19 2.12
C LYS A 216 6.79 29.69 0.69
N LYS A 217 7.60 29.27 -0.30
CA LYS A 217 7.43 29.67 -1.72
C LYS A 217 6.43 28.80 -2.47
N GLY A 218 6.23 27.55 -2.04
CA GLY A 218 5.23 26.63 -2.59
C GLY A 218 3.88 26.69 -1.86
N HIS A 219 3.73 27.60 -0.90
CA HIS A 219 2.54 27.83 -0.09
C HIS A 219 1.74 29.04 -0.55
#